data_AF-A0A0D5M6U6-F1
#
_entry.id   AF-A0A0D5M6U6-F1
#
_cell.length_a   1.000
_cell.length_b   1.000
_cell.length_c   1.000
_cell.angle_alpha   90.00
_cell.angle_beta   90.00
_cell.angle_gamma   90.00
#
_symmetry.space_group_name_H-M   'P 1'
#
loop_
_entity.id
_entity.type
_entity.pdbx_description
1 polymer ?
#
loop_
_entity_poly.entity_id
_entity_poly.type
_entity_poly.pdbx_seq_one_letter_code
_entity_poly.pdbx_strand_id
1 'polypeptide(L)'
;MQQLSHQLSLLMEQVNSQVRTHSQAVVKKRQADEDTAQKAQTAKHALHRLTDQTQHMHKVIHHSATAAFLHSAKLDHAVWKCRIYKQLLSANTDTLLEDHHQCRLGRWHQQGEGYQRYARTEAYRALTAPHRRMHESGAEALKFARLGDRNGQLAALGVMEEASQQLALQLDNLMEHAIFEAPYSTSHHSPLAGAP
;
A
#
# COMPACT_ATOMS: atom_id res chain seq x y z
N MET A 1 -2.47 88.25 21.20
CA MET A 1 -1.63 87.17 21.75
C MET A 1 -2.41 86.03 22.41
N GLN A 2 -3.48 86.29 23.18
CA GLN A 2 -4.28 85.23 23.84
C GLN A 2 -4.94 84.23 22.88
N GLN A 3 -5.42 84.67 21.71
CA GLN A 3 -6.09 83.81 20.74
C GLN A 3 -5.16 82.77 20.09
N LEU A 4 -3.90 83.14 19.84
CA LEU A 4 -2.88 82.25 19.28
C LEU A 4 -2.44 81.18 20.28
N SER A 5 -2.28 81.57 21.56
CA SER A 5 -1.97 80.63 22.66
C SER A 5 -3.09 79.62 22.85
N HIS A 6 -4.34 80.05 22.76
CA HIS A 6 -5.48 79.16 22.88
C HIS A 6 -5.56 78.15 21.72
N GLN A 7 -5.32 78.59 20.48
CA GLN A 7 -5.23 77.71 19.32
C GLN A 7 -4.08 76.70 19.45
N LEU A 8 -2.92 77.11 19.96
CA LEU A 8 -1.78 76.23 20.18
C LEU A 8 -2.09 75.14 21.22
N SER A 9 -2.74 75.50 22.34
CA SER A 9 -3.16 74.52 23.37
C SER A 9 -4.18 73.52 22.83
N LEU A 10 -5.17 73.97 22.04
CA LEU A 10 -6.14 73.06 21.41
C LEU A 10 -5.46 72.07 20.46
N LEU A 11 -4.46 72.54 19.69
CA LEU A 11 -3.71 71.70 18.76
C LEU A 11 -2.84 70.68 19.50
N MET A 12 -2.20 71.07 20.61
CA MET A 12 -1.45 70.15 21.48
C MET A 12 -2.37 69.08 22.10
N GLU A 13 -3.54 69.46 22.59
CA GLU A 13 -4.54 68.53 23.14
C GLU A 13 -4.99 67.53 22.06
N GLN A 14 -5.25 68.02 20.85
CA GLN A 14 -5.68 67.20 19.71
C GLN A 14 -4.58 66.24 19.25
N VAL A 15 -3.32 66.69 19.19
CA VAL A 15 -2.17 65.84 18.88
C VAL A 15 -1.97 64.77 19.96
N ASN A 16 -2.04 65.13 21.25
CA ASN A 16 -1.91 64.16 22.34
C ASN A 16 -3.02 63.10 22.31
N SER A 17 -4.25 63.49 22.01
CA SER A 17 -5.38 62.57 21.81
C SER A 17 -5.13 61.65 20.61
N GLN A 18 -4.69 62.19 19.48
CA GLN A 18 -4.33 61.38 18.30
C GLN A 18 -3.21 60.38 18.61
N VAL A 19 -2.15 60.80 19.30
CA VAL A 19 -1.02 59.94 19.69
C VAL A 19 -1.49 58.80 20.60
N ARG A 20 -2.38 59.05 21.57
CA ARG A 20 -2.97 57.98 22.40
C ARG A 20 -3.78 56.99 21.58
N THR A 21 -4.65 57.50 20.72
CA THR A 21 -5.52 56.66 19.88
C THR A 21 -4.69 55.80 18.92
N HIS A 22 -3.64 56.39 18.33
CA HIS A 22 -2.72 55.68 17.45
C HIS A 22 -1.92 54.61 18.21
N SER A 23 -1.42 54.93 19.42
CA SER A 23 -0.71 53.97 20.28
C SER A 23 -1.60 52.77 20.64
N GLN A 24 -2.87 53.01 20.97
CA GLN A 24 -3.84 51.94 21.22
C GLN A 24 -4.11 51.10 19.97
N ALA A 25 -4.21 51.72 18.79
CA ALA A 25 -4.38 51.02 17.52
C ALA A 25 -3.16 50.14 17.18
N VAL A 26 -1.94 50.63 17.44
CA VAL A 26 -0.68 49.87 17.26
C VAL A 26 -0.65 48.64 18.16
N VAL A 27 -1.04 48.76 19.43
CA VAL A 27 -1.10 47.61 20.36
C VAL A 27 -2.12 46.58 19.88
N LYS A 28 -3.33 47.01 19.50
CA LYS A 28 -4.35 46.09 18.95
C LYS A 28 -3.89 45.38 17.68
N LYS A 29 -3.19 46.10 16.78
CA LYS A 29 -2.64 45.52 15.56
C LYS A 29 -1.58 44.47 15.87
N ARG A 30 -0.64 44.75 16.78
CA ARG A 30 0.38 43.77 17.20
C ARG A 30 -0.25 42.51 17.78
N GLN A 31 -1.26 42.65 18.64
CA GLN A 31 -1.98 41.50 19.19
C GLN A 31 -2.65 40.66 18.09
N ALA A 32 -3.27 41.31 17.11
CA ALA A 32 -3.88 40.62 15.97
C ALA A 32 -2.84 39.92 15.07
N ASP A 33 -1.67 40.53 14.88
CA ASP A 33 -0.55 39.95 14.14
C ASP A 33 0.01 38.70 14.87
N GLU A 34 0.18 38.77 16.19
CA GLU A 34 0.60 37.64 17.04
C GLU A 34 -0.42 36.48 17.01
N ASP A 35 -1.71 36.79 17.15
CA ASP A 35 -2.80 35.82 17.05
C ASP A 35 -2.82 35.14 15.66
N THR A 36 -2.59 35.91 14.61
CA THR A 36 -2.53 35.41 13.23
C THR A 36 -1.32 34.50 13.03
N ALA A 37 -0.15 34.88 13.54
CA ALA A 37 1.06 34.06 13.50
C ALA A 37 0.87 32.74 14.26
N GLN A 38 0.23 32.78 15.44
CA GLN A 38 -0.06 31.58 16.24
C GLN A 38 -1.04 30.63 15.52
N LYS A 39 -2.08 31.17 14.88
CA LYS A 39 -3.02 30.39 14.06
C LYS A 39 -2.32 29.77 12.85
N ALA A 40 -1.46 30.52 12.16
CA ALA A 40 -0.68 30.01 11.03
C ALA A 40 0.25 28.85 11.46
N GLN A 41 0.92 28.98 12.61
CA GLN A 41 1.77 27.92 13.15
C GLN A 41 0.96 26.68 13.54
N THR A 42 -0.22 26.86 14.13
CA THR A 42 -1.13 25.77 14.46
C THR A 42 -1.61 25.05 13.20
N ALA A 43 -1.98 25.78 12.16
CA ALA A 43 -2.36 25.23 10.86
C ALA A 43 -1.21 24.44 10.22
N LYS A 44 0.02 24.96 10.26
CA LYS A 44 1.23 24.26 9.78
C LYS A 44 1.43 22.92 10.49
N HIS A 45 1.34 22.89 11.83
CA HIS A 45 1.45 21.63 12.57
C HIS A 45 0.33 20.64 12.22
N ALA A 46 -0.90 21.13 12.05
CA ALA A 46 -2.02 20.29 11.63
C ALA A 46 -1.77 19.65 10.24
N LEU A 47 -1.25 20.42 9.29
CA LEU A 47 -0.88 19.92 7.95
C LEU A 47 0.22 18.85 7.99
N HIS A 48 1.24 19.05 8.83
CA HIS A 48 2.28 18.02 9.03
C HIS A 48 1.67 16.72 9.58
N ARG A 49 0.84 16.80 10.61
CA ARG A 49 0.15 15.62 11.16
C ARG A 49 -0.73 14.93 10.12
N LEU A 50 -1.49 15.67 9.32
CA LEU A 50 -2.32 15.11 8.26
C LEU A 50 -1.49 14.38 7.19
N THR A 51 -0.32 14.92 6.86
CA THR A 51 0.62 14.27 5.93
C THR A 51 1.13 12.95 6.50
N ASP A 52 1.56 12.96 7.76
CA ASP A 52 2.05 11.76 8.45
C ASP A 52 0.94 10.69 8.57
N GLN A 53 -0.28 11.10 8.91
CA GLN A 53 -1.45 10.21 8.99
C GLN A 53 -1.79 9.62 7.62
N THR A 54 -1.73 10.41 6.56
CA THR A 54 -2.00 9.96 5.19
C THR A 54 -0.96 8.94 4.74
N GLN A 55 0.33 9.19 5.02
CA GLN A 55 1.41 8.25 4.73
C GLN A 55 1.23 6.94 5.52
N HIS A 56 0.81 7.03 6.78
CA HIS A 56 0.53 5.85 7.59
C HIS A 56 -0.67 5.05 7.06
N MET A 57 -1.78 5.71 6.74
CA MET A 57 -2.96 5.06 6.13
C MET A 57 -2.59 4.36 4.83
N HIS A 58 -1.81 5.02 3.97
CA HIS A 58 -1.35 4.42 2.72
C HIS A 58 -0.59 3.11 2.96
N LYS A 59 0.34 3.08 3.92
CA LYS A 59 1.07 1.85 4.29
C LYS A 59 0.13 0.74 4.77
N VAL A 60 -0.79 1.06 5.69
CA VAL A 60 -1.73 0.07 6.25
C VAL A 60 -2.64 -0.52 5.17
N ILE A 61 -3.16 0.31 4.28
CA ILE A 61 -4.04 -0.12 3.18
C ILE A 61 -3.27 -1.06 2.24
N HIS A 62 -2.07 -0.67 1.80
CA HIS A 62 -1.28 -1.49 0.89
C HIS A 62 -0.84 -2.81 1.54
N HIS A 63 -0.45 -2.77 2.82
CA HIS A 63 -0.13 -3.98 3.57
C HIS A 63 -1.34 -4.92 3.62
N SER A 64 -2.52 -4.40 4.01
CA SER A 64 -3.75 -5.18 4.10
C SER A 64 -4.16 -5.78 2.75
N ALA A 65 -4.05 -5.00 1.67
CA ALA A 65 -4.34 -5.48 0.31
C ALA A 65 -3.39 -6.61 -0.11
N THR A 66 -2.11 -6.48 0.20
CA THR A 66 -1.10 -7.52 -0.10
C THR A 66 -1.39 -8.79 0.69
N ALA A 67 -1.63 -8.68 2.00
CA ALA A 67 -1.94 -9.82 2.85
C ALA A 67 -3.22 -10.54 2.37
N ALA A 68 -4.27 -9.78 2.06
CA ALA A 68 -5.51 -10.34 1.50
C ALA A 68 -5.27 -11.08 0.17
N PHE A 69 -4.44 -10.52 -0.71
CA PHE A 69 -4.06 -11.17 -1.96
C PHE A 69 -3.29 -12.48 -1.73
N LEU A 70 -2.26 -12.48 -0.87
CA LEU A 70 -1.46 -13.67 -0.59
C LEU A 70 -2.28 -14.78 0.04
N HIS A 71 -3.18 -14.46 0.98
CA HIS A 71 -4.14 -15.42 1.53
C HIS A 71 -5.09 -15.97 0.45
N SER A 72 -5.63 -15.09 -0.41
CA SER A 72 -6.46 -15.52 -1.53
C SER A 72 -5.70 -16.44 -2.49
N ALA A 73 -4.42 -16.18 -2.77
CA ALA A 73 -3.60 -17.04 -3.60
C ALA A 73 -3.44 -18.43 -3.00
N LYS A 74 -3.25 -18.56 -1.68
CA LYS A 74 -3.22 -19.86 -1.00
C LYS A 74 -4.53 -20.63 -1.17
N LEU A 75 -5.67 -19.96 -1.01
CA LEU A 75 -6.99 -20.55 -1.19
C LEU A 75 -7.22 -21.01 -2.64
N ASP A 76 -6.83 -20.20 -3.62
CA ASP A 76 -6.92 -20.56 -5.04
C ASP A 76 -6.15 -21.86 -5.32
N HIS A 77 -4.94 -21.99 -4.80
CA HIS A 77 -4.11 -23.18 -4.98
C HIS A 77 -4.68 -24.40 -4.24
N ALA A 78 -5.26 -24.22 -3.06
CA ALA A 78 -5.98 -25.30 -2.38
C ALA A 78 -7.17 -25.80 -3.23
N VAL A 79 -7.96 -24.88 -3.80
CA VAL A 79 -9.07 -25.21 -4.71
C VAL A 79 -8.54 -25.91 -5.96
N TRP A 80 -7.42 -25.46 -6.52
CA TRP A 80 -6.79 -26.08 -7.68
C TRP A 80 -6.37 -27.53 -7.40
N LYS A 81 -5.75 -27.82 -6.24
CA LYS A 81 -5.44 -29.21 -5.84
C LYS A 81 -6.69 -30.07 -5.70
N CYS A 82 -7.76 -29.53 -5.10
CA CYS A 82 -9.04 -30.23 -5.02
C CYS A 82 -9.60 -30.59 -6.40
N ARG A 83 -9.39 -29.73 -7.43
CA ARG A 83 -9.77 -30.06 -8.81
C ARG A 83 -8.94 -31.21 -9.38
N ILE A 84 -7.64 -31.24 -9.14
CA ILE A 84 -6.77 -32.38 -9.51
C ILE A 84 -7.32 -33.67 -8.87
N TYR A 85 -7.54 -33.67 -7.55
CA TYR A 85 -8.06 -34.84 -6.85
C TYR A 85 -9.40 -35.31 -7.40
N LYS A 86 -10.32 -34.37 -7.67
CA LYS A 86 -11.62 -34.69 -8.26
C LYS A 86 -11.50 -35.32 -9.64
N GLN A 87 -10.62 -34.80 -10.51
CA GLN A 87 -10.38 -35.38 -11.83
C GLN A 87 -9.84 -36.80 -11.74
N LEU A 88 -8.88 -37.03 -10.85
CA LEU A 88 -8.29 -38.36 -10.65
C LEU A 88 -9.29 -39.37 -10.08
N LEU A 89 -10.12 -38.98 -9.10
CA LEU A 89 -11.13 -39.85 -8.49
C LEU A 89 -12.30 -40.16 -9.44
N SER A 90 -12.65 -39.23 -10.33
CA SER A 90 -13.73 -39.40 -11.30
C SER A 90 -13.29 -40.02 -12.63
N ALA A 91 -12.00 -40.30 -12.80
CA ALA A 91 -11.37 -40.69 -14.06
C ALA A 91 -11.60 -39.72 -15.23
N ASN A 92 -12.11 -38.50 -14.97
CA ASN A 92 -12.28 -37.45 -15.96
C ASN A 92 -11.06 -36.54 -15.93
N THR A 93 -10.05 -36.90 -16.72
CA THR A 93 -8.77 -36.18 -16.76
C THR A 93 -8.67 -35.15 -17.89
N ASP A 94 -9.69 -35.00 -18.74
CA ASP A 94 -9.60 -34.19 -19.96
C ASP A 94 -9.81 -32.69 -19.72
N THR A 95 -10.17 -32.30 -18.49
CA THR A 95 -10.38 -30.90 -18.15
C THR A 95 -9.03 -30.19 -18.02
N LEU A 96 -8.77 -29.26 -18.92
CA LEU A 96 -7.57 -28.44 -18.91
C LEU A 96 -7.47 -27.63 -17.62
N LEU A 97 -6.28 -27.59 -17.03
CA LEU A 97 -5.98 -26.78 -15.85
C LEU A 97 -5.05 -25.64 -16.24
N GLU A 98 -5.22 -24.51 -15.57
CA GLU A 98 -4.38 -23.33 -15.78
C GLU A 98 -2.92 -23.65 -15.43
N ASP A 99 -2.02 -23.16 -16.27
CA ASP A 99 -0.59 -23.17 -16.01
C ASP A 99 -0.20 -22.14 -14.93
N HIS A 100 0.95 -22.34 -14.29
CA HIS A 100 1.50 -21.44 -13.27
C HIS A 100 1.66 -20.00 -13.77
N HIS A 101 1.88 -19.73 -15.06
CA HIS A 101 1.90 -18.37 -15.59
C HIS A 101 0.51 -17.75 -15.70
N GLN A 102 -0.48 -18.57 -16.01
CA GLN A 102 -1.84 -18.13 -16.27
C GLN A 102 -2.66 -18.00 -14.99
N CYS A 103 -2.27 -18.63 -13.88
CA CYS A 103 -2.99 -18.49 -12.62
C CYS A 103 -2.91 -17.05 -12.07
N ARG A 104 -3.80 -16.69 -11.13
CA ARG A 104 -3.84 -15.34 -10.54
C ARG A 104 -2.51 -14.94 -9.88
N LEU A 105 -1.85 -15.88 -9.20
CA LEU A 105 -0.53 -15.66 -8.59
C LEU A 105 0.55 -15.46 -9.65
N GLY A 106 0.54 -16.24 -10.73
CA GLY A 106 1.47 -16.12 -11.86
C GLY A 106 1.44 -14.74 -12.50
N ARG A 107 0.24 -14.25 -12.83
CA ARG A 107 0.05 -12.92 -13.40
C ARG A 107 0.51 -11.82 -12.44
N TRP A 108 0.18 -11.95 -11.15
CA TRP A 108 0.64 -11.02 -10.12
C TRP A 108 2.16 -11.03 -9.95
N HIS A 109 2.78 -12.21 -10.09
CA HIS A 109 4.23 -12.41 -9.98
C HIS A 109 5.01 -11.90 -11.20
N GLN A 110 4.43 -11.89 -12.39
CA GLN A 110 5.19 -11.50 -13.59
C GLN A 110 4.95 -10.07 -14.03
N GLN A 111 3.72 -9.59 -13.88
CA GLN A 111 3.27 -8.35 -14.53
C GLN A 111 2.47 -7.45 -13.57
N GLY A 112 2.15 -7.93 -12.37
CA GLY A 112 1.31 -7.23 -11.41
C GLY A 112 2.08 -6.47 -10.32
N GLU A 113 1.32 -6.06 -9.31
CA GLU A 113 1.81 -5.34 -8.13
C GLU A 113 2.95 -6.11 -7.42
N GLY A 114 2.89 -7.44 -7.42
CA GLY A 114 3.92 -8.27 -6.83
C GLY A 114 5.30 -7.99 -7.42
N TYR A 115 5.38 -7.85 -8.74
CA TYR A 115 6.64 -7.58 -9.43
C TYR A 115 7.14 -6.17 -9.15
N GLN A 116 6.24 -5.20 -9.22
CA GLN A 116 6.55 -3.79 -9.02
C GLN A 116 7.12 -3.52 -7.62
N ARG A 117 6.63 -4.25 -6.61
CA ARG A 117 6.98 -4.01 -5.21
C ARG A 117 8.06 -4.97 -4.71
N TYR A 118 7.94 -6.26 -5.02
CA TYR A 118 8.69 -7.30 -4.33
C TYR A 118 9.72 -8.02 -5.19
N ALA A 119 9.90 -7.69 -6.48
CA ALA A 119 10.86 -8.38 -7.35
C ALA A 119 12.31 -8.41 -6.80
N ARG A 120 12.65 -7.46 -5.94
CA ARG A 120 13.97 -7.38 -5.31
C ARG A 120 14.11 -8.23 -4.04
N THR A 121 13.01 -8.66 -3.42
CA THR A 121 13.06 -9.48 -2.20
C THR A 121 13.36 -10.93 -2.52
N GLU A 122 14.09 -11.59 -1.64
CA GLU A 122 14.41 -13.01 -1.80
C GLU A 122 13.17 -13.89 -1.68
N ALA A 123 12.31 -13.62 -0.69
CA ALA A 123 11.07 -14.35 -0.47
C ALA A 123 10.16 -14.34 -1.71
N TYR A 124 10.12 -13.23 -2.45
CA TYR A 124 9.37 -13.15 -3.70
C TYR A 124 9.96 -14.02 -4.80
N ARG A 125 11.29 -13.93 -5.03
CA ARG A 125 11.96 -14.77 -6.04
C ARG A 125 11.82 -16.26 -5.71
N ALA A 126 11.83 -16.61 -4.42
CA ALA A 126 11.67 -17.97 -3.93
C ALA A 126 10.28 -18.58 -4.23
N LEU A 127 9.27 -17.79 -4.62
CA LEU A 127 7.96 -18.31 -5.02
C LEU A 127 8.00 -19.10 -6.33
N THR A 128 8.88 -18.71 -7.26
CA THR A 128 8.83 -19.20 -8.66
C THR A 128 8.99 -20.71 -8.74
N ALA A 129 10.00 -21.26 -8.07
CA ALA A 129 10.32 -22.69 -8.13
C ALA A 129 9.21 -23.60 -7.58
N PRO A 130 8.72 -23.43 -6.34
CA PRO A 130 7.66 -24.28 -5.80
C PRO A 130 6.33 -24.07 -6.53
N HIS A 131 6.02 -22.86 -6.99
CA HIS A 131 4.81 -22.59 -7.77
C HIS A 131 4.80 -23.36 -9.10
N ARG A 132 5.89 -23.25 -9.88
CA ARG A 132 6.05 -24.00 -11.12
C ARG A 132 5.97 -25.51 -10.88
N ARG A 133 6.71 -26.01 -9.89
CA ARG A 133 6.79 -27.43 -9.57
C ARG A 133 5.42 -28.01 -9.17
N MET A 134 4.60 -27.25 -8.44
CA MET A 134 3.24 -27.65 -8.07
C MET A 134 2.35 -27.85 -9.32
N HIS A 135 2.35 -26.89 -10.25
CA HIS A 135 1.54 -27.00 -11.47
C HIS A 135 2.02 -28.13 -12.40
N GLU A 136 3.33 -28.24 -12.61
CA GLU A 136 3.92 -29.29 -13.46
C GLU A 136 3.62 -30.69 -12.93
N SER A 137 3.84 -30.93 -11.63
CA SER A 137 3.59 -32.24 -11.01
C SER A 137 2.10 -32.62 -10.96
N GLY A 138 1.19 -31.65 -10.80
CA GLY A 138 -0.25 -31.93 -10.94
C GLY A 138 -0.64 -32.35 -12.36
N ALA A 139 -0.07 -31.70 -13.38
CA ALA A 139 -0.27 -32.10 -14.78
C ALA A 139 0.33 -33.49 -15.07
N GLU A 140 1.50 -33.80 -14.51
CA GLU A 140 2.12 -35.12 -14.59
C GLU A 140 1.24 -36.19 -13.94
N ALA A 141 0.64 -35.92 -12.78
CA ALA A 141 -0.27 -36.86 -12.11
C ALA A 141 -1.47 -37.23 -13.00
N LEU A 142 -2.09 -36.25 -13.67
CA LEU A 142 -3.15 -36.49 -14.65
C LEU A 142 -2.65 -37.29 -15.85
N LYS A 143 -1.45 -37.00 -16.35
CA LYS A 143 -0.82 -37.74 -17.46
C LYS A 143 -0.60 -39.20 -17.10
N PHE A 144 -0.01 -39.51 -15.94
CA PHE A 144 0.20 -40.88 -15.49
C PHE A 144 -1.12 -41.63 -15.28
N ALA A 145 -2.15 -40.95 -14.77
CA ALA A 145 -3.48 -41.53 -14.63
C ALA A 145 -4.07 -41.97 -15.98
N ARG A 146 -3.91 -41.17 -17.05
CA ARG A 146 -4.33 -41.54 -18.42
C ARG A 146 -3.58 -42.75 -18.97
N LEU A 147 -2.32 -42.92 -18.57
CA LEU A 147 -1.48 -44.04 -18.97
C LEU A 147 -1.71 -45.30 -18.11
N GLY A 148 -2.57 -45.22 -17.08
CA GLY A 148 -2.79 -46.30 -16.11
C GLY A 148 -1.62 -46.54 -15.15
N ASP A 149 -0.62 -45.65 -15.13
CA ASP A 149 0.54 -45.76 -14.23
C ASP A 149 0.20 -45.18 -12.85
N ARG A 150 -0.25 -46.05 -11.96
CA ARG A 150 -0.60 -45.68 -10.59
C ARG A 150 0.61 -45.23 -9.75
N ASN A 151 1.79 -45.78 -10.00
CA ASN A 151 2.98 -45.44 -9.23
C ASN A 151 3.48 -44.04 -9.61
N GLY A 152 3.55 -43.76 -10.92
CA GLY A 152 3.88 -42.43 -11.43
C GLY A 152 2.87 -41.38 -10.97
N GLN A 153 1.57 -41.70 -10.99
CA GLN A 153 0.52 -40.82 -10.50
C GLN A 153 0.70 -40.46 -9.02
N LEU A 154 0.93 -41.45 -8.14
CA LEU A 154 1.11 -41.22 -6.71
C LEU A 154 2.40 -40.43 -6.42
N ALA A 155 3.49 -40.73 -7.12
CA ALA A 155 4.75 -39.99 -6.99
C ALA A 155 4.58 -38.52 -7.36
N ALA A 156 3.92 -38.24 -8.49
CA ALA A 156 3.65 -36.88 -8.95
C ALA A 156 2.74 -36.11 -7.97
N LEU A 157 1.71 -36.76 -7.41
CA LEU A 157 0.89 -36.15 -6.35
C LEU A 157 1.70 -35.82 -5.08
N GLY A 158 2.62 -36.69 -4.68
CA GLY A 158 3.53 -36.42 -3.56
C GLY A 158 4.36 -35.17 -3.79
N VAL A 159 4.95 -35.03 -4.98
CA VAL A 159 5.71 -33.83 -5.37
C VAL A 159 4.84 -32.58 -5.40
N MET A 160 3.59 -32.69 -5.90
CA MET A 160 2.64 -31.57 -5.93
C MET A 160 2.32 -31.07 -4.53
N GLU A 161 2.09 -31.98 -3.57
CA GLU A 161 1.78 -31.61 -2.19
C GLU A 161 2.98 -31.00 -1.47
N GLU A 162 4.18 -31.54 -1.67
CA GLU A 162 5.40 -30.96 -1.12
C GLU A 162 5.65 -29.55 -1.68
N ALA A 163 5.55 -29.38 -3.00
CA ALA A 163 5.70 -28.08 -3.65
C ALA A 163 4.63 -27.08 -3.20
N SER A 164 3.40 -27.53 -2.96
CA SER A 164 2.32 -26.71 -2.42
C SER A 164 2.62 -26.20 -1.01
N GLN A 165 3.20 -27.04 -0.14
CA GLN A 165 3.62 -26.64 1.21
C GLN A 165 4.77 -25.64 1.15
N GLN A 166 5.77 -25.88 0.30
CA GLN A 166 6.88 -24.95 0.08
C GLN A 166 6.38 -23.59 -0.43
N LEU A 167 5.44 -23.59 -1.40
CA LEU A 167 4.84 -22.36 -1.89
C LEU A 167 4.10 -21.60 -0.78
N ALA A 168 3.31 -22.31 0.03
CA ALA A 168 2.58 -21.70 1.15
C ALA A 168 3.53 -21.04 2.16
N LEU A 169 4.66 -21.68 2.47
CA LEU A 169 5.70 -21.14 3.34
C LEU A 169 6.35 -19.88 2.73
N GLN A 170 6.68 -19.89 1.44
CA GLN A 170 7.27 -18.71 0.80
C GLN A 170 6.28 -17.54 0.72
N LEU A 171 4.98 -17.82 0.58
CA LEU A 171 3.94 -16.79 0.68
C LEU A 171 3.84 -16.20 2.09
N ASP A 172 4.06 -16.99 3.15
CA ASP A 172 4.15 -16.47 4.53
C ASP A 172 5.39 -15.62 4.73
N ASN A 173 6.55 -16.07 4.27
CA ASN A 173 7.79 -15.29 4.33
C ASN A 173 7.64 -13.94 3.62
N LEU A 174 7.02 -13.94 2.44
CA LEU A 174 6.75 -12.71 1.71
C LEU A 174 5.77 -11.79 2.45
N MET A 175 4.77 -12.36 3.12
CA MET A 175 3.83 -11.60 3.93
C MET A 175 4.53 -10.92 5.11
N GLU A 176 5.48 -11.60 5.77
CA GLU A 176 6.32 -10.98 6.80
C GLU A 176 7.14 -9.81 6.24
N HIS A 177 7.80 -9.97 5.10
CA HIS A 177 8.52 -8.86 4.46
C HIS A 177 7.61 -7.68 4.09
N ALA A 178 6.37 -7.96 3.65
CA ALA A 178 5.40 -6.94 3.33
C ALA A 178 4.88 -6.16 4.56
N ILE A 179 5.13 -6.63 5.80
CA ILE A 179 4.87 -5.86 7.04
C ILE A 179 5.93 -4.77 7.24
N PHE A 180 7.17 -5.01 6.82
CA PHE A 180 8.33 -4.18 7.17
C PHE A 180 8.81 -3.23 6.07
N GLU A 181 8.26 -3.31 4.84
CA GLU A 181 8.71 -2.48 3.74
C GLU A 181 8.30 -0.99 3.82
N ALA A 182 9.27 -0.15 3.43
CA ALA A 182 9.25 1.30 3.36
C ALA A 182 8.35 1.83 2.22
N PRO A 183 7.86 3.08 2.29
CA PRO A 183 6.91 3.63 1.33
C PRO A 183 7.49 3.74 -0.10
N TYR A 184 6.60 3.85 -1.09
CA TYR A 184 6.90 4.14 -2.50
C TYR A 184 8.12 5.05 -2.68
N SER A 185 8.97 4.75 -3.68
CA SER A 185 9.86 5.77 -4.22
C SER A 185 9.01 6.96 -4.64
N THR A 186 9.32 8.15 -4.12
CA THR A 186 8.60 9.42 -4.29
C THR A 186 8.65 9.98 -5.74
N SER A 187 8.73 9.12 -6.75
CA SER A 187 8.69 9.51 -8.17
C SER A 187 7.27 9.53 -8.76
N HIS A 188 6.23 9.28 -7.97
CA HIS A 188 4.85 9.42 -8.45
C HIS A 188 4.39 10.87 -8.36
N HIS A 189 4.38 11.53 -9.52
CA HIS A 189 3.60 12.73 -9.79
C HIS A 189 2.17 12.51 -9.30
N SER A 190 1.65 13.44 -8.50
CA SER A 190 0.30 13.36 -7.97
C SER A 190 -0.71 13.17 -9.13
N PRO A 191 -1.65 12.21 -9.04
CA PRO A 191 -2.70 12.03 -10.05
C PRO A 191 -3.65 13.24 -10.13
N LEU A 192 -3.52 14.19 -9.19
CA LEU A 192 -4.28 15.45 -9.16
C LEU A 192 -3.55 16.64 -9.80
N ALA A 193 -2.30 16.49 -10.23
CA ALA A 193 -1.54 17.60 -10.83
C ALA A 193 -1.89 17.85 -12.31
N GLY A 194 -3.01 17.30 -12.78
CA GLY A 194 -3.57 17.52 -14.12
C GLY A 194 -5.10 17.57 -14.16
N ALA A 195 -5.77 17.86 -13.04
CA ALA A 195 -7.20 18.17 -13.07
C ALA A 195 -7.39 19.65 -13.46
N PRO A 196 -8.32 19.98 -14.37
CA PRO A 196 -8.56 21.35 -14.85
C PRO A 196 -9.06 22.31 -13.76
#